data_AF-A0A8J6DEW2-F1
#
_entry.id   AF-A0A8J6DEW2-F1
#
_cell.length_a   1.000
_cell.length_b   1.000
_cell.length_c   1.000
_cell.angle_alpha   90.00
_cell.angle_beta   90.00
_cell.angle_gamma   90.00
#
_symmetry.space_group_name_H-M   'P 1'
#
loop_
_entity.id
_entity.type
_entity.pdbx_description
1 polymer ?
#
loop_
_entity_poly.entity_id
_entity_poly.type
_entity_poly.pdbx_seq_one_letter_code
_entity_poly.pdbx_strand_id
1 'polypeptide(L)' 'DFMKFNSDYYWTGATYSAGRRAWVWRDGSAVSQETFPIDPKTKKDNCITYSPEKQVSDSLCGTQLQYICKKKLI' A
#
# COMPACT_ATOMS: atom_id res chain seq x y z
N ASP A 1 -4.56 15.27 14.16
CA ASP A 1 -4.40 14.33 13.04
C ASP A 1 -3.58 14.96 11.92
N PHE A 2 -2.40 14.41 11.63
CA PHE A 2 -1.40 15.03 10.73
C PHE A 2 -1.74 14.93 9.22
N MET A 3 -2.45 13.88 8.77
CA MET A 3 -2.69 13.62 7.34
C MET A 3 -4.14 13.21 7.01
N LYS A 4 -5.06 13.25 7.98
CA LYS A 4 -6.37 12.59 7.88
C LYS A 4 -7.28 13.09 6.76
N PHE A 5 -7.16 14.36 6.36
CA PHE A 5 -7.99 14.97 5.32
C PHE A 5 -7.32 14.98 3.94
N ASN A 6 -6.18 14.30 3.80
CA ASN A 6 -5.50 14.24 2.51
C ASN A 6 -6.17 13.20 1.61
N SER A 7 -6.62 13.65 0.45
CA SER A 7 -7.36 12.85 -0.54
C SER A 7 -6.48 12.30 -1.66
N ASP A 8 -5.19 12.65 -1.66
CA ASP A 8 -4.20 12.18 -2.63
C ASP A 8 -3.86 10.71 -2.37
N TYR A 9 -3.47 10.03 -3.45
CA TYR A 9 -2.97 8.66 -3.40
C TYR A 9 -1.45 8.65 -3.37
N TYR A 10 -0.92 7.93 -2.40
CA TYR A 10 0.51 7.75 -2.20
C TYR A 10 0.91 6.31 -2.44
N TRP A 11 2.02 6.10 -3.13
CA TRP A 11 2.67 4.79 -3.15
C TRP A 11 3.06 4.36 -1.74
N THR A 12 2.80 3.09 -1.46
CA THR A 12 3.22 2.39 -0.24
C THR A 12 4.33 1.39 -0.53
N GLY A 13 4.81 0.70 0.50
CA GLY A 13 5.78 -0.38 0.35
C GLY A 13 5.18 -1.77 0.11
N ALA A 14 3.86 -1.91 -0.09
CA ALA A 14 3.20 -3.21 -0.25
C ALA A 14 3.24 -3.72 -1.70
N THR A 15 3.58 -5.01 -1.88
CA THR A 15 3.61 -5.70 -3.18
C THR A 15 3.07 -7.12 -3.07
N TYR A 16 2.57 -7.69 -4.16
CA TYR A 16 2.08 -9.08 -4.14
C TYR A 16 3.25 -10.07 -4.31
N SER A 17 3.42 -10.97 -3.34
CA SER A 17 4.36 -12.08 -3.45
C SER A 17 3.65 -13.31 -4.01
N ALA A 18 3.95 -13.67 -5.26
CA ALA A 18 3.37 -14.86 -5.89
C ALA A 18 3.73 -16.16 -5.14
N GLY A 19 4.97 -16.29 -4.65
CA GLY A 19 5.43 -17.46 -3.90
C GLY A 19 4.72 -17.63 -2.56
N ARG A 20 4.41 -16.53 -1.87
CA ARG A 20 3.67 -16.55 -0.59
C ARG A 20 2.15 -16.43 -0.78
N ARG A 21 1.70 -16.19 -2.01
CA ARG A 21 0.31 -15.89 -2.39
C ARG A 21 -0.33 -14.79 -1.55
N ALA A 22 0.46 -13.81 -1.11
CA ALA A 22 0.05 -12.78 -0.15
C ALA A 22 0.69 -11.42 -0.46
N TRP A 23 0.04 -10.35 -0.01
CA TRP A 23 0.61 -9.01 0.03
C TRP A 23 1.65 -8.91 1.14
N VAL A 24 2.82 -8.37 0.81
CA VAL A 24 3.95 -8.24 1.72
C VAL A 24 4.52 -6.83 1.67
N TRP A 25 5.00 -6.35 2.82
CA TRP A 25 5.80 -5.14 2.91
C TRP A 25 7.22 -5.37 2.38
N ARG A 26 7.95 -4.29 2.11
CA ARG A 26 9.35 -4.37 1.63
C ARG A 26 10.32 -5.08 2.58
N ASP A 27 10.00 -5.17 3.87
CA ASP A 27 10.77 -5.94 4.86
C ASP A 27 10.45 -7.44 4.86
N GLY A 28 9.51 -7.88 4.02
CA GLY A 28 9.07 -9.27 3.92
C GLY A 28 8.01 -9.68 4.93
N SER A 29 7.54 -8.78 5.81
CA SER A 29 6.39 -9.06 6.67
C SER A 29 5.08 -9.08 5.87
N ALA A 30 4.10 -9.86 6.33
CA ALA A 30 2.79 -9.91 5.70
C ALA A 30 1.98 -8.64 5.99
N VAL A 31 1.22 -8.16 5.02
CA VAL A 31 0.28 -7.05 5.22
C VAL A 31 -0.91 -7.54 6.05
N SER A 32 -1.17 -6.89 7.19
CA SER A 32 -2.35 -7.19 8.01
C SER A 32 -3.61 -6.55 7.41
N GLN A 33 -4.64 -7.36 7.18
CA GLN A 33 -5.94 -6.90 6.67
C GLN A 33 -6.74 -6.10 7.71
N GLU A 34 -6.41 -6.21 9.00
CA GLU A 34 -7.08 -5.45 10.06
C GLU A 34 -6.71 -3.97 10.05
N THR A 35 -5.44 -3.67 9.72
CA THR A 35 -4.92 -2.30 9.72
C THR A 35 -4.75 -1.72 8.32
N PHE A 36 -4.66 -2.59 7.31
CA PHE A 36 -4.49 -2.20 5.92
C PHE A 36 -5.33 -3.12 5.01
N PRO A 37 -6.65 -2.89 4.95
CA PRO A 37 -7.58 -3.74 4.22
C PRO A 37 -7.36 -3.58 2.71
N ILE A 38 -6.83 -4.63 2.07
CA ILE A 38 -6.66 -4.69 0.61
C ILE A 38 -7.84 -5.48 0.04
N ASP A 39 -8.57 -4.91 -0.92
CA ASP A 39 -9.68 -5.60 -1.57
C ASP A 39 -9.18 -6.91 -2.24
N PRO A 40 -9.84 -8.06 -2.03
CA PRO A 40 -9.52 -9.30 -2.74
C PRO A 40 -9.51 -9.19 -4.27
N LYS A 41 -10.20 -8.18 -4.84
CA LYS A 41 -10.26 -7.87 -6.28
C LYS A 41 -9.06 -7.08 -6.77
N THR A 42 -8.20 -6.57 -5.88
CA THR A 42 -7.00 -5.82 -6.24
C THR A 42 -6.12 -6.66 -7.16
N LYS A 43 -5.69 -6.03 -8.26
CA LYS A 43 -4.87 -6.67 -9.28
C LYS A 43 -3.47 -6.96 -8.74
N LYS A 44 -3.04 -8.21 -8.84
CA LYS A 44 -1.77 -8.71 -8.27
C LYS A 44 -0.54 -8.20 -9.03
N ASP A 45 -0.72 -7.74 -10.26
CA ASP A 45 0.25 -7.08 -11.12
C ASP A 45 0.30 -5.55 -10.91
N ASN A 46 -0.65 -5.00 -10.13
CA ASN A 46 -0.64 -3.60 -9.72
C ASN A 46 0.12 -3.39 -8.41
N CYS A 47 0.45 -2.12 -8.17
CA CYS A 47 1.09 -1.66 -6.94
C CYS A 47 0.06 -1.00 -6.02
N ILE A 48 0.32 -1.04 -4.73
CA ILE A 48 -0.62 -0.58 -3.71
C ILE A 48 -0.44 0.91 -3.41
N THR A 49 -1.55 1.64 -3.51
CA THR A 49 -1.66 3.04 -3.12
C THR A 49 -2.49 3.20 -1.85
N TYR A 50 -2.25 4.28 -1.12
CA TYR A 50 -2.99 4.64 0.08
C TYR A 50 -3.37 6.11 0.07
N SER A 51 -4.61 6.38 0.41
CA SER A 51 -5.12 7.72 0.72
C SER A 51 -5.64 7.73 2.16
N PRO A 52 -5.23 8.69 3.01
CA PRO A 52 -5.79 8.83 4.34
C PRO A 52 -7.31 8.97 4.38
N GLU A 53 -7.90 9.68 3.41
CA GLU A 53 -9.35 9.86 3.31
C GLU A 53 -10.05 8.72 2.55
N LYS A 54 -9.46 8.26 1.44
CA LYS A 54 -10.08 7.28 0.51
C LYS A 54 -9.63 5.83 0.70
N GLN A 55 -8.78 5.56 1.69
CA GLN A 55 -8.22 4.25 2.03
C GLN A 55 -7.32 3.64 0.94
N VAL A 56 -7.21 2.31 0.93
CA VAL A 56 -6.29 1.51 0.11
C VAL A 56 -6.85 1.33 -1.30
N SER A 57 -5.99 1.43 -2.31
CA SER A 57 -6.33 1.14 -3.70
C SER A 57 -5.12 0.57 -4.43
N ASP A 58 -5.24 0.37 -5.73
CA ASP A 58 -4.18 -0.12 -6.59
C ASP A 58 -4.10 0.65 -7.91
N SER A 59 -2.88 0.78 -8.41
CA SER A 59 -2.56 1.47 -9.66
C SER A 59 -1.47 0.72 -10.41
N LEU A 60 -1.37 0.94 -11.72
CA LEU A 60 -0.26 0.42 -12.52
C LEU A 60 1.06 0.88 -11.91
N CYS A 61 1.99 -0.04 -11.67
CA CYS A 61 3.25 0.26 -10.97
C CYS A 61 4.11 1.35 -11.65
N GLY A 62 3.96 1.53 -12.96
CA GLY A 62 4.65 2.57 -13.73
C GLY A 62 4.01 3.96 -13.63
N THR A 63 2.87 4.12 -12.96
CA THR A 63 2.20 5.41 -12.80
C THR A 63 3.01 6.33 -11.88
N GLN A 64 3.20 7.57 -12.32
CA GLN A 64 3.85 8.60 -11.51
C GLN A 64 2.88 9.10 -10.43
N LEU A 65 3.18 8.77 -9.17
CA LEU A 65 2.44 9.22 -7.98
C LEU A 65 3.41 9.65 -6.89
N GLN A 66 2.90 10.44 -5.94
CA GLN A 66 3.61 10.77 -4.71
C GLN A 66 3.81 9.51 -3.86
N TYR A 67 4.73 9.53 -2.89
CA TYR A 67 5.02 8.36 -2.06
C TYR A 67 5.27 8.74 -0.60
N ILE A 68 5.01 7.80 0.32
CA ILE A 68 5.27 7.97 1.74
C ILE A 68 6.45 7.10 2.15
N CYS A 69 7.48 7.72 2.74
CA CYS A 69 8.61 7.02 3.36
C CYS A 69 8.39 6.88 4.86
N LYS A 70 8.81 5.73 5.42
CA LYS A 70 8.84 5.48 6.87
C LYS A 70 10.25 5.09 7.29
N LYS A 71 10.80 5.78 8.30
CA LYS A 71 12.04 5.40 8.98
C LYS A 71 11.71 5.00 10.41
N LYS A 72 12.07 3.78 10.81
CA LYS A 72 12.01 3.35 12.21
C LYS A 72 13.20 3.97 12.95
N LEU A 73 12.94 4.59 14.11
CA LEU A 73 13.98 5.30 14.87
C LEU A 73 14.63 4.43 15.98
N ILE A 74 14.18 3.18 16.13
CA ILE A 74 14.68 2.20 17.11
C ILE A 74 14.63 0.80 16.49
#